data_AF-A0A968MNI4-F1
#
_entry.id   AF-A0A968MNI4-F1
#
_cell.length_a   1.000
_cell.length_b   1.000
_cell.length_c   1.000
_cell.angle_alpha   90.00
_cell.angle_beta   90.00
_cell.angle_gamma   90.00
#
_symmetry.space_group_name_H-M   'P 1'
#
loop_
_entity.id
_entity.type
_entity.pdbx_description
1 polymer ?
#
loop_
_entity_poly.entity_id
_entity_poly.type
_entity_poly.pdbx_seq_one_letter_code
_entity_poly.pdbx_strand_id
1 'polypeptide(L)'
;MGRRGAYYHFYDYLDDLTRVLGSLPDRIGLVGHSMGGTLATMIAALHPDRFSWAVLLEGHGSPCARPRGHCRSARAMARGGRARSPR
;
A
#
# COMPACT_ATOMS: atom_id res chain seq x y z
N MET A 1 -4.20 27.26 27.39
CA MET A 1 -4.11 25.79 27.42
C MET A 1 -4.78 25.23 26.15
N GLY A 2 -4.09 25.27 25.01
CA GLY A 2 -4.63 24.77 23.74
C GLY A 2 -4.36 23.27 23.61
N ARG A 3 -5.40 22.48 23.29
CA ARG A 3 -5.24 21.07 22.95
C ARG A 3 -4.33 20.99 21.72
N ARG A 4 -3.11 20.47 21.90
CA ARG A 4 -2.12 20.29 20.84
C ARG A 4 -2.68 19.26 19.85
N GLY A 5 -3.29 19.76 18.77
CA GLY A 5 -3.89 18.97 17.71
C GLY A 5 -2.83 18.12 17.02
N ALA A 6 -3.13 16.85 16.87
CA ALA A 6 -2.30 15.82 16.27
C ALA A 6 -2.02 16.11 14.78
N TYR A 7 -0.98 16.88 14.50
CA TYR A 7 -0.33 16.85 13.19
C TYR A 7 0.70 15.73 13.21
N TYR A 8 0.34 14.59 12.62
CA TYR A 8 1.31 13.56 12.25
C TYR A 8 1.75 13.85 10.81
N HIS A 9 3.05 14.01 10.58
CA HIS A 9 3.53 13.97 9.22
C HIS A 9 3.40 12.54 8.71
N PHE A 10 3.09 12.40 7.42
CA PHE A 10 2.85 11.09 6.80
C PHE A 10 3.98 10.09 7.05
N TYR A 11 5.24 10.56 7.13
CA TYR A 11 6.40 9.72 7.40
C TYR A 11 6.62 9.39 8.87
N ASP A 12 6.06 10.15 9.81
CA ASP A 12 6.20 9.88 11.26
C ASP A 12 5.57 8.53 11.64
N TYR A 13 4.57 8.08 10.86
CA TYR A 13 3.98 6.76 11.02
C TYR A 13 4.98 5.61 10.80
N LEU A 14 6.04 5.80 10.00
CA LEU A 14 7.05 4.76 9.78
C LEU A 14 7.92 4.54 11.01
N ASP A 15 8.21 5.60 11.76
CA ASP A 15 9.00 5.52 12.99
C ASP A 15 8.21 4.80 14.09
N ASP A 16 6.93 5.13 14.24
CA ASP A 16 6.06 4.44 15.20
C ASP A 16 5.85 2.97 14.81
N LEU A 17 5.65 2.66 13.53
CA LEU A 17 5.60 1.27 13.06
C LEU A 17 6.91 0.54 13.32
N THR A 18 8.06 1.17 13.11
CA THR A 18 9.37 0.59 13.39
C THR A 18 9.52 0.24 14.89
N ARG A 19 9.05 1.11 15.78
CA ARG A 19 9.04 0.84 17.22
C ARG A 19 8.13 -0.33 17.57
N VAL A 20 6.93 -0.38 16.98
CA VAL A 20 6.00 -1.51 17.18
C VAL A 20 6.63 -2.81 16.70
N LEU A 21 7.27 -2.82 15.53
CA LEU A 21 8.00 -3.98 15.04
C LEU A 21 9.07 -4.41 16.05
N GLY A 22 9.81 -3.50 16.68
CA GLY A 22 10.79 -3.83 17.73
C GLY A 22 10.22 -4.66 18.90
N SER A 23 8.91 -4.58 19.16
CA SER A 23 8.23 -5.35 20.21
C SER A 23 7.61 -6.67 19.74
N LEU A 24 7.62 -6.94 18.43
CA LEU A 24 7.02 -8.12 17.80
C LEU A 24 8.10 -9.14 17.42
N PRO A 25 7.76 -10.45 17.33
CA PRO A 25 8.65 -11.44 16.77
C PRO A 25 8.96 -11.15 15.29
N ASP A 26 9.96 -11.81 14.75
CA ASP A 26 10.27 -11.72 13.32
C ASP A 26 9.27 -12.50 12.46
N ARG A 27 9.32 -12.25 11.14
CA ARG A 27 8.55 -12.99 10.13
C ARG A 27 7.02 -12.89 10.32
N ILE A 28 6.50 -11.73 10.69
CA ILE A 28 5.06 -11.49 10.85
C ILE A 28 4.33 -11.26 9.52
N GLY A 29 3.00 -11.36 9.51
CA GLY A 29 2.18 -10.97 8.38
C GLY A 29 1.84 -9.48 8.41
N LEU A 30 1.79 -8.83 7.24
CA LEU A 30 1.45 -7.41 7.12
C LEU A 30 0.23 -7.21 6.21
N VAL A 31 -0.75 -6.42 6.67
CA VAL A 31 -1.92 -6.04 5.87
C VAL A 31 -2.07 -4.53 5.91
N GLY A 32 -2.12 -3.88 4.73
CA GLY A 32 -2.32 -2.44 4.61
C GLY A 32 -3.55 -2.11 3.76
N HIS A 33 -4.28 -1.04 4.12
CA HIS A 33 -5.45 -0.55 3.37
C HIS A 33 -5.40 0.98 3.23
N SER A 34 -5.71 1.48 2.04
CA SER A 34 -5.66 2.90 1.68
C SER A 34 -4.28 3.53 1.99
N MET A 35 -4.25 4.56 2.83
CA MET A 35 -3.00 5.13 3.34
C MET A 35 -2.09 4.07 3.97
N GLY A 36 -2.68 3.10 4.67
CA GLY A 36 -1.97 2.00 5.30
C GLY A 36 -1.32 1.04 4.31
N GLY A 37 -1.79 0.92 3.06
CA GLY A 37 -1.10 0.12 2.04
C GLY A 37 0.17 0.80 1.54
N THR A 38 0.17 2.14 1.47
CA THR A 38 1.38 2.90 1.15
C THR A 38 2.42 2.75 2.27
N LEU A 39 2.00 2.91 3.54
CA LEU A 39 2.87 2.70 4.70
C LEU A 39 3.34 1.25 4.83
N ALA A 40 2.46 0.27 4.56
CA ALA A 40 2.82 -1.15 4.57
C ALA A 40 3.89 -1.47 3.52
N THR A 41 3.81 -0.86 2.34
CA THR A 41 4.84 -1.01 1.30
C THR A 41 6.18 -0.43 1.77
N MET A 42 6.16 0.77 2.34
CA MET A 42 7.36 1.46 2.81
C MET A 42 8.02 0.72 3.98
N ILE A 43 7.25 0.28 4.98
CA ILE A 43 7.81 -0.41 6.15
C ILE A 43 8.34 -1.80 5.77
N ALA A 44 7.70 -2.49 4.84
CA ALA A 44 8.21 -3.76 4.31
C ALA A 44 9.53 -3.58 3.55
N ALA A 45 9.71 -2.46 2.84
CA ALA A 45 10.96 -2.13 2.17
C ALA A 45 12.08 -1.75 3.16
N LEU A 46 11.75 -1.04 4.24
CA LEU A 46 12.71 -0.67 5.29
C LEU A 46 13.17 -1.87 6.12
N HIS A 47 12.29 -2.86 6.31
CA HIS A 47 12.51 -3.98 7.22
C HIS A 47 12.15 -5.34 6.57
N PRO A 48 12.83 -5.74 5.47
CA PRO A 48 12.41 -6.87 4.64
C PRO A 48 12.42 -8.23 5.37
N ASP A 49 13.26 -8.39 6.40
CA ASP A 49 13.33 -9.62 7.17
C ASP A 49 12.24 -9.76 8.24
N ARG A 50 11.53 -8.67 8.55
CA ARG A 50 10.50 -8.66 9.59
C ARG A 50 9.20 -9.30 9.12
N PHE A 51 9.00 -9.50 7.81
CA PHE A 51 7.73 -9.95 7.25
C PHE A 51 7.85 -11.29 6.52
N SER A 52 6.86 -12.17 6.73
CA SER A 52 6.70 -13.41 5.95
C SER A 52 5.94 -13.17 4.65
N TRP A 53 4.99 -12.24 4.68
CA TRP A 53 4.12 -11.87 3.57
C TRP A 53 3.48 -10.52 3.82
N ALA A 54 3.06 -9.84 2.75
CA ALA A 54 2.32 -8.59 2.82
C ALA A 54 1.12 -8.61 1.86
N VAL A 55 -0.03 -8.11 2.31
CA VAL A 55 -1.26 -7.94 1.51
C VAL A 55 -1.67 -6.48 1.51
N LEU A 56 -1.91 -5.92 0.33
CA LEU A 56 -2.32 -4.54 0.14
C LEU A 56 -3.75 -4.49 -0.39
N LEU A 57 -4.67 -3.99 0.44
CA LEU A 57 -6.09 -3.83 0.13
C LEU A 57 -6.33 -2.41 -0.39
N GLU A 58 -5.78 -2.12 -1.57
CA GLU A 58 -5.95 -0.83 -2.24
C GLU A 58 -7.06 -0.91 -3.30
N GLY A 59 -7.97 0.07 -3.30
CA GLY A 59 -9.02 0.22 -4.33
C GLY A 59 -8.52 0.63 -5.72
N HIS A 60 -7.20 0.69 -5.93
CA HIS A 60 -6.56 1.07 -7.18
C HIS A 60 -5.67 -0.07 -7.66
N GLY A 61 -6.29 -1.17 -8.08
CA GLY A 61 -5.58 -2.25 -8.74
C GLY A 61 -4.96 -1.73 -10.04
N SER A 62 -3.64 -1.53 -10.06
CA SER A 62 -2.94 -1.62 -11.34
C SER A 62 -3.15 -3.05 -11.85
N PRO A 63 -3.68 -3.28 -13.06
CA PRO A 63 -4.30 -4.56 -13.43
C PRO A 63 -3.33 -5.74 -13.52
N CYS A 64 -2.02 -5.52 -13.38
CA CYS A 64 -1.02 -6.55 -13.57
C CYS A 64 0.03 -6.50 -12.44
N ALA A 65 -0.36 -7.03 -11.29
CA ALA A 65 0.56 -7.47 -10.25
C ALA A 65 0.39 -8.98 -10.05
N ARG A 66 1.13 -9.79 -10.82
CA ARG A 66 1.34 -11.20 -10.48
C ARG A 66 2.78 -11.62 -10.83
N PRO A 67 3.52 -12.31 -9.95
CA PRO A 67 4.95 -12.60 -10.17
C PRO A 67 5.24 -13.63 -11.26
N ARG A 68 4.28 -14.44 -11.70
CA ARG A 68 4.45 -15.40 -12.80
C ARG A 68 3.09 -15.64 -13.46
N GLY A 69 2.93 -15.24 -14.73
CA GLY A 69 1.72 -15.55 -15.52
C GLY A 69 1.17 -14.35 -16.30
N HIS A 70 1.33 -14.42 -17.62
CA HIS A 70 0.92 -13.50 -18.69
C HIS A 70 -0.36 -12.66 -18.45
N CYS A 71 -0.19 -11.33 -18.54
CA CYS A 71 -1.20 -10.26 -18.43
C CYS A 71 -2.07 -10.18 -19.72
N ARG A 72 -3.34 -10.66 -19.68
CA ARG A 72 -4.25 -10.64 -20.86
C ARG A 72 -5.37 -9.58 -20.81
N SER A 73 -5.44 -8.73 -19.79
CA SER A 73 -6.59 -7.80 -19.58
C SER A 73 -6.31 -6.32 -19.86
N ALA A 74 -5.06 -5.87 -20.02
CA ALA A 74 -4.76 -4.46 -20.30
C ALA A 74 -5.24 -3.99 -21.70
N ARG A 75 -5.36 -4.89 -22.67
CA ARG A 75 -5.82 -4.56 -24.04
C ARG A 75 -7.32 -4.26 -24.18
N ALA A 76 -8.12 -4.55 -23.16
CA ALA A 76 -9.56 -4.27 -23.17
C ALA A 76 -9.85 -2.84 -22.69
N MET A 77 -9.14 -2.36 -21.67
CA MET A 77 -9.36 -1.04 -21.07
C MET A 77 -8.89 0.12 -21.97
N ALA A 78 -7.81 -0.08 -22.75
CA ALA A 78 -7.32 0.90 -23.72
C ALA A 78 -8.29 1.19 -24.89
N ARG A 79 -9.36 0.38 -25.07
CA ARG A 79 -10.35 0.57 -26.14
C ARG A 79 -11.66 1.20 -25.68
N GLY A 80 -11.84 1.48 -24.39
CA GLY A 80 -13.05 2.12 -23.84
C GLY A 80 -13.00 3.65 -23.77
N GLY A 81 -11.85 4.27 -24.02
CA GLY A 81 -11.65 5.71 -23.86
C GLY A 81 -12.04 6.54 -25.11
N ARG A 82 -13.31 6.52 -25.53
CA ARG A 82 -13.91 7.62 -26.33
C ARG A 82 -15.41 7.73 -26.03
N ALA A 83 -15.76 8.39 -24.93
CA ALA A 83 -17.06 9.04 -24.82
C ALA A 83 -16.96 10.43 -25.47
N ARG A 84 -17.46 10.54 -26.70
CA ARG A 84 -17.71 11.83 -27.36
C ARG A 84 -18.99 12.40 -26.74
N SER A 85 -18.94 13.62 -26.23
CA SER A 85 -20.13 14.41 -25.91
C SER A 85 -20.83 14.83 -27.21
N PRO A 86 -22.14 14.60 -27.37
CA PRO A 86 -22.93 15.33 -28.36
C PRO A 86 -23.53 16.58 -27.71
N ARG A 87 -23.52 17.67 -28.49
CA ARG A 87 -24.43 18.81 -28.36
C ARG A 87 -25.80 18.43 -28.92
#